data_AF-A0AAD7MNY9-F1
#
_entry.id   AF-A0AAD7MNY9-F1
#
_cell.length_a   1.000
_cell.length_b   1.000
_cell.length_c   1.000
_cell.angle_alpha   90.00
_cell.angle_beta   90.00
_cell.angle_gamma   90.00
#
_symmetry.space_group_name_H-M   'P 1'
#
loop_
_entity.id
_entity.type
_entity.pdbx_description
1 polymer ?
#
loop_
_entity_poly.entity_id
_entity_poly.type
_entity_poly.pdbx_seq_one_letter_code
_entity_poly.pdbx_strand_id
1 'polypeptide(L)'
;MMSHFACGSSRHPRFSGSLVLFAFAYTALNRTSRGHLNRVSFRLLIYAMIANMVLTSTLFPGEHHPGPGCVFAAFAGNTAVVFSACMFFCMSLNLQLVLVHSINGQIMEKYYLIGSFLVTGATNIPAVAAGQLGYDPVFGICWYNNSDPAMKLRWMLGSQLFWLLFMSTSEVVFFLVLVCFMIRHQRRTAHVHSNVSTMSLHRGPSPAPIVQYRGMILRIGLYPLLSCSLNFLGCISDLYLVNNTANTETGIALCAYCARSFLYACLAAMDPSFLRAVGALRRPIGELSPTSLTSIGTGTQTTSMLSASSRHKRFSTGTQALVHVELQHVVDGPQGDTGLEEPLSVDTRMPSIETRRIDLEHGRAEKSTGVQFAEGVNNGTKPEVNKNDGIECQI
;
A
#
# COMPACT_ATOMS: atom_id res chain seq x y z
N MET A 1 -2.35 -2.60 40.06
CA MET A 1 -2.82 -1.20 40.09
C MET A 1 -2.22 -0.30 38.97
N MET A 2 -1.64 -0.85 37.89
CA MET A 2 -1.04 -0.09 36.76
C MET A 2 -1.85 -0.14 35.45
N SER A 3 -3.14 -0.45 35.53
CA SER A 3 -4.03 -0.61 34.36
C SER A 3 -4.69 0.69 33.87
N HIS A 4 -4.35 1.85 34.46
CA HIS A 4 -5.06 3.12 34.21
C HIS A 4 -4.34 4.10 33.27
N PHE A 5 -3.13 3.81 32.81
CA PHE A 5 -2.53 4.49 31.65
C PHE A 5 -2.91 3.81 30.32
N ALA A 6 -4.14 3.28 30.25
CA ALA A 6 -4.78 3.09 28.97
C ALA A 6 -4.86 4.47 28.31
N CYS A 7 -4.24 4.63 27.14
CA CYS A 7 -4.47 5.75 26.22
C CYS A 7 -5.94 6.21 26.35
N GLY A 8 -6.13 7.36 27.01
CA GLY A 8 -7.30 7.66 27.85
C GLY A 8 -8.64 7.41 27.17
N SER A 9 -9.47 6.56 27.80
CA SER A 9 -10.94 6.48 27.73
C SER A 9 -11.59 6.98 26.43
N SER A 10 -11.02 6.61 25.30
CA SER A 10 -11.56 6.91 23.99
C SER A 10 -11.87 5.55 23.40
N ARG A 11 -13.12 5.10 23.51
CA ARG A 11 -13.62 3.93 22.77
C ARG A 11 -13.55 4.13 21.23
N HIS A 12 -12.96 5.22 20.76
CA HIS A 12 -13.00 5.72 19.39
C HIS A 12 -11.91 5.23 18.42
N PRO A 13 -10.70 4.74 18.78
CA PRO A 13 -9.70 4.42 17.77
C PRO A 13 -10.11 3.21 16.91
N ARG A 14 -10.93 2.28 17.45
CA ARG A 14 -11.55 1.16 16.71
C ARG A 14 -12.42 1.61 15.54
N PHE A 15 -13.09 2.75 15.70
CA PHE A 15 -14.02 3.23 14.70
C PHE A 15 -13.31 3.91 13.53
N SER A 16 -12.15 4.53 13.75
CA SER A 16 -11.51 5.38 12.73
C SER A 16 -11.30 4.67 11.39
N GLY A 17 -10.56 3.55 11.35
CA GLY A 17 -10.34 2.84 10.10
C GLY A 17 -11.56 2.06 9.62
N SER A 18 -12.42 1.57 10.52
CA SER A 18 -13.63 0.83 10.14
C SER A 18 -14.58 1.76 9.39
N LEU A 19 -14.74 2.99 9.89
CA LEU A 19 -15.52 4.04 9.24
C LEU A 19 -14.97 4.38 7.85
N VAL A 20 -13.63 4.45 7.68
CA VAL A 20 -13.02 4.69 6.37
C VAL A 20 -13.28 3.52 5.42
N LEU A 21 -13.19 2.27 5.87
CA LEU A 21 -13.52 1.09 5.07
C LEU A 21 -15.01 1.04 4.70
N PHE A 22 -15.92 1.41 5.62
CA PHE A 22 -17.35 1.52 5.34
C PHE A 22 -17.64 2.63 4.34
N ALA A 23 -17.03 3.80 4.49
CA ALA A 23 -17.15 4.90 3.54
C ALA A 23 -16.62 4.50 2.15
N PHE A 24 -15.52 3.75 2.11
CA PHE A 24 -15.01 3.17 0.88
C PHE A 24 -15.98 2.17 0.27
N ALA A 25 -16.46 1.18 1.03
CA ALA A 25 -17.44 0.21 0.54
C ALA A 25 -18.68 0.90 -0.02
N TYR A 26 -19.21 1.89 0.71
CA TYR A 26 -20.34 2.70 0.27
C TYR A 26 -20.06 3.47 -1.03
N THR A 27 -18.91 4.13 -1.16
CA THR A 27 -18.53 4.83 -2.39
C THR A 27 -18.24 3.89 -3.56
N ALA A 28 -17.74 2.67 -3.30
CA ALA A 28 -17.49 1.64 -4.30
C ALA A 28 -18.76 1.01 -4.87
N LEU A 29 -19.85 0.98 -4.09
CA LEU A 29 -21.17 0.52 -4.54
C LEU A 29 -21.81 1.49 -5.56
N ASN A 30 -21.43 2.78 -5.56
CA ASN A 30 -21.96 3.74 -6.52
C ASN A 30 -21.21 3.67 -7.87
N ARG A 31 -21.94 3.37 -8.95
CA ARG A 31 -21.39 3.27 -10.33
C ARG A 31 -20.64 4.52 -10.76
N THR A 32 -21.14 5.72 -10.42
CA THR A 32 -20.54 7.00 -10.82
C THR A 32 -19.18 7.22 -10.15
N SER A 33 -19.06 6.86 -8.88
CA SER A 33 -17.82 7.02 -8.11
C SER A 33 -16.77 5.94 -8.39
N ARG A 34 -17.20 4.75 -8.84
CA ARG A 34 -16.32 3.58 -9.08
C ARG A 34 -15.18 3.85 -10.06
N GLY A 35 -15.40 4.71 -11.06
CA GLY A 35 -14.35 5.09 -12.02
C GLY A 35 -13.13 5.74 -11.36
N HIS A 36 -13.36 6.55 -10.32
CA HIS A 36 -12.28 7.23 -9.60
C HIS A 36 -11.50 6.31 -8.64
N LEU A 37 -12.12 5.19 -8.23
CA LEU A 37 -11.54 4.22 -7.29
C LEU A 37 -10.74 3.11 -7.99
N ASN A 38 -10.69 3.07 -9.33
CA ASN A 38 -10.06 2.01 -10.11
C ASN A 38 -8.51 2.09 -10.14
N ARG A 39 -7.90 2.89 -9.27
CA ARG A 39 -6.44 3.05 -9.18
C ARG A 39 -5.83 1.90 -8.38
N VAL A 40 -4.87 1.19 -8.97
CA VAL A 40 -4.20 0.02 -8.35
C VAL A 40 -3.62 0.36 -6.98
N SER A 41 -2.85 1.45 -6.86
CA SER A 41 -2.26 1.88 -5.59
C SER A 41 -3.31 2.11 -4.49
N PHE A 42 -4.51 2.58 -4.87
CA PHE A 42 -5.60 2.76 -3.92
C PHE A 42 -6.20 1.42 -3.47
N ARG A 43 -6.35 0.45 -4.38
CA ARG A 43 -6.76 -0.92 -4.00
C ARG A 43 -5.75 -1.59 -3.07
N LEU A 44 -4.46 -1.47 -3.37
CA LEU A 44 -3.38 -1.98 -2.49
C LEU A 44 -3.43 -1.34 -1.09
N LEU A 45 -3.73 -0.04 -1.01
CA LEU A 45 -3.93 0.65 0.26
C LEU A 45 -5.12 0.07 1.05
N ILE A 46 -6.24 -0.23 0.39
CA ILE A 46 -7.39 -0.89 1.05
C ILE A 46 -7.01 -2.27 1.57
N TYR A 47 -6.26 -3.07 0.81
CA TYR A 47 -5.76 -4.37 1.30
C TYR A 47 -4.86 -4.22 2.51
N ALA A 48 -3.95 -3.23 2.52
CA ALA A 48 -3.13 -2.91 3.67
C ALA A 48 -3.97 -2.50 4.89
N MET A 49 -5.02 -1.70 4.69
CA MET A 49 -5.94 -1.30 5.77
C MET A 49 -6.71 -2.47 6.36
N ILE A 50 -7.20 -3.39 5.52
CA ILE A 50 -7.88 -4.62 5.98
C ILE A 50 -6.93 -5.46 6.84
N ALA A 51 -5.67 -5.62 6.41
CA ALA A 51 -4.67 -6.32 7.22
C ALA A 51 -4.40 -5.60 8.56
N ASN A 52 -4.25 -4.27 8.56
CA ASN A 52 -4.11 -3.49 9.80
C ASN A 52 -5.34 -3.58 10.73
N MET A 53 -6.53 -3.84 10.17
CA MET A 53 -7.72 -4.16 10.98
C MET A 53 -7.59 -5.51 11.64
N VAL A 54 -7.21 -6.55 10.90
CA VAL A 54 -6.96 -7.88 11.47
C VAL A 54 -5.91 -7.78 12.58
N LEU A 55 -4.81 -7.05 12.36
CA LEU A 55 -3.80 -6.80 13.38
C LEU A 55 -4.39 -6.19 14.66
N THR A 56 -5.09 -5.07 14.54
CA THR A 56 -5.67 -4.42 15.73
C THR A 56 -6.69 -5.31 16.42
N SER A 57 -7.52 -6.06 15.67
CA SER A 57 -8.43 -7.07 16.20
C SER A 57 -7.72 -8.15 17.01
N THR A 58 -6.55 -8.64 16.56
CA THR A 58 -5.78 -9.67 17.28
C THR A 58 -5.10 -9.16 18.55
N LEU A 59 -4.77 -7.86 18.60
CA LEU A 59 -4.09 -7.23 19.74
C LEU A 59 -5.06 -6.79 20.85
N PHE A 60 -6.38 -6.87 20.64
CA PHE A 60 -7.31 -6.47 21.70
C PHE A 60 -7.19 -7.40 22.91
N PRO A 61 -7.18 -6.86 24.14
CA PRO A 61 -7.25 -7.64 25.37
C PRO A 61 -8.66 -8.25 25.48
N GLY A 62 -8.90 -9.34 24.76
CA GLY A 62 -9.80 -10.37 25.26
C GLY A 62 -9.11 -11.09 26.40
N GLU A 63 -9.87 -11.84 27.20
CA GLU A 63 -9.29 -12.81 28.14
C GLU A 63 -8.54 -13.87 27.31
N HIS A 64 -7.28 -13.59 27.01
CA HIS A 64 -6.43 -14.46 26.23
C HIS A 64 -6.02 -15.60 27.15
N HIS A 65 -6.79 -16.69 27.09
CA HIS A 65 -6.40 -17.93 27.73
C HIS A 65 -5.45 -18.71 26.82
N PRO A 66 -4.48 -19.44 27.39
CA PRO A 66 -3.65 -20.37 26.64
C PRO A 66 -4.56 -21.36 25.89
N GLY A 67 -4.36 -21.49 24.59
CA GLY A 67 -5.19 -22.33 23.74
C GLY A 67 -5.00 -22.09 22.25
N PRO A 68 -5.70 -22.86 21.39
CA PRO A 68 -5.57 -22.77 19.94
C PRO A 68 -6.02 -21.42 19.38
N GLY A 69 -7.00 -20.77 20.03
CA GLY A 69 -7.43 -19.41 19.66
C GLY A 69 -6.32 -18.38 19.79
N CYS A 70 -5.46 -18.54 20.81
CA CYS A 70 -4.32 -17.66 21.04
C CYS A 70 -3.23 -17.85 19.97
N VAL A 71 -2.92 -19.10 19.62
CA VAL A 71 -1.98 -19.42 18.52
C VAL A 71 -2.49 -18.84 17.19
N PHE A 72 -3.79 -18.99 16.90
CA PHE A 72 -4.41 -18.43 15.71
C PHE A 72 -4.36 -16.89 15.70
N ALA A 73 -4.65 -16.24 16.83
CA ALA A 73 -4.56 -14.79 16.94
C ALA A 73 -3.14 -14.27 16.72
N ALA A 74 -2.13 -14.91 17.32
CA ALA A 74 -0.73 -14.58 17.11
C ALA A 74 -0.33 -14.78 15.63
N PHE A 75 -0.74 -15.88 15.01
CA PHE A 75 -0.49 -16.15 13.59
C PHE A 75 -1.14 -15.10 12.69
N ALA A 76 -2.41 -14.78 12.93
CA ALA A 76 -3.16 -13.78 12.16
C ALA A 76 -2.55 -12.38 12.32
N GLY A 77 -2.13 -12.01 13.54
CA GLY A 77 -1.46 -10.74 13.82
C GLY A 77 -0.13 -10.60 13.10
N ASN A 78 0.75 -11.59 13.21
CA ASN A 78 2.04 -11.58 12.50
C ASN A 78 1.86 -11.59 10.97
N THR A 79 0.93 -12.42 10.46
CA THR A 79 0.59 -12.46 9.03
C THR A 79 0.09 -11.11 8.54
N ALA A 80 -0.81 -10.47 9.30
CA ALA A 80 -1.35 -9.16 8.96
C ALA A 80 -0.28 -8.06 8.91
N VAL A 81 0.66 -8.05 9.87
CA VAL A 81 1.79 -7.11 9.89
C VAL A 81 2.61 -7.24 8.62
N VAL A 82 3.11 -8.46 8.33
CA VAL A 82 3.97 -8.71 7.16
C VAL A 82 3.22 -8.46 5.85
N PHE A 83 1.95 -8.89 5.76
CA PHE A 83 1.13 -8.66 4.57
C PHE A 83 0.93 -7.19 4.29
N SER A 84 0.63 -6.39 5.33
CA SER A 84 0.44 -4.96 5.18
C SER A 84 1.72 -4.26 4.70
N ALA A 85 2.89 -4.65 5.22
CA ALA A 85 4.18 -4.14 4.75
C ALA A 85 4.45 -4.52 3.29
N CYS A 86 4.12 -5.75 2.88
CA CYS A 86 4.22 -6.15 1.47
C CYS A 86 3.33 -5.28 0.56
N MET A 87 2.12 -4.91 0.99
CA MET A 87 1.24 -4.04 0.21
C MET A 87 1.83 -2.63 0.01
N PHE A 88 2.47 -2.05 1.02
CA PHE A 88 3.13 -0.73 0.90
C PHE A 88 4.39 -0.80 0.02
N PHE A 89 5.15 -1.89 0.13
CA PHE A 89 6.25 -2.17 -0.78
C PHE A 89 5.77 -2.28 -2.22
N CYS A 90 4.71 -3.07 -2.48
CA CYS A 90 4.09 -3.20 -3.80
C CYS A 90 3.52 -1.86 -4.30
N MET A 91 3.01 -1.01 -3.43
CA MET A 91 2.57 0.35 -3.80
C MET A 91 3.74 1.18 -4.32
N SER A 92 4.89 1.13 -3.65
CA SER A 92 6.12 1.82 -4.06
C SER A 92 6.67 1.27 -5.38
N LEU A 93 6.74 -0.06 -5.50
CA LEU A 93 7.15 -0.75 -6.71
C LEU A 93 6.22 -0.41 -7.89
N ASN A 94 4.91 -0.41 -7.68
CA ASN A 94 3.94 -0.06 -8.73
C ASN A 94 4.13 1.37 -9.24
N LEU A 95 4.42 2.32 -8.35
CA LEU A 95 4.70 3.71 -8.74
C LEU A 95 5.97 3.79 -9.60
N GLN A 96 7.01 3.06 -9.24
CA GLN A 96 8.23 2.99 -10.04
C GLN A 96 7.99 2.34 -11.41
N LEU A 97 7.30 1.19 -11.45
CA LEU A 97 7.02 0.48 -12.70
C LEU A 97 6.15 1.31 -13.66
N VAL A 98 5.13 2.01 -13.14
CA VAL A 98 4.25 2.84 -13.98
C VAL A 98 4.97 4.10 -14.45
N LEU A 99 5.71 4.79 -13.59
CA LEU A 99 6.32 6.09 -13.94
C LEU A 99 7.64 5.97 -14.70
N VAL A 100 8.48 5.00 -14.35
CA VAL A 100 9.82 4.84 -14.94
C VAL A 100 9.79 3.89 -16.13
N HIS A 101 9.04 2.79 -16.01
CA HIS A 101 9.03 1.72 -17.03
C HIS A 101 7.75 1.69 -17.87
N SER A 102 6.76 2.55 -17.58
CA SER A 102 5.47 2.60 -18.29
C SER A 102 4.75 1.25 -18.35
N ILE A 103 4.95 0.39 -17.34
CA ILE A 103 4.29 -0.92 -17.26
C ILE A 103 2.87 -0.74 -16.73
N ASN A 104 1.92 -1.50 -17.28
CA ASN A 104 0.53 -1.48 -16.82
C ASN A 104 0.39 -2.09 -15.41
N GLY A 105 0.25 -1.22 -14.41
CA GLY A 105 0.11 -1.63 -13.01
C GLY A 105 -1.11 -2.51 -12.71
N GLN A 106 -2.17 -2.48 -13.54
CA GLN A 106 -3.37 -3.30 -13.32
C GLN A 106 -3.10 -4.80 -13.51
N ILE A 107 -2.21 -5.15 -14.44
CA ILE A 107 -1.81 -6.54 -14.67
C ILE A 107 -0.96 -7.03 -13.49
N MET A 108 -0.10 -6.15 -12.96
CA MET A 108 0.82 -6.47 -11.88
C MET A 108 0.14 -6.70 -10.53
N GLU A 109 -1.07 -6.16 -10.33
CA GLU A 109 -1.82 -6.29 -9.07
C GLU A 109 -2.01 -7.74 -8.60
N LYS A 110 -2.31 -8.67 -9.54
CA LYS A 110 -2.49 -10.09 -9.21
C LYS A 110 -1.20 -10.70 -8.67
N TYR A 111 -0.06 -10.33 -9.27
CA TYR A 111 1.25 -10.81 -8.85
C TYR A 111 1.65 -10.22 -7.49
N TYR A 112 1.31 -8.96 -7.21
CA TYR A 112 1.53 -8.35 -5.90
C TYR A 112 0.80 -9.11 -4.80
N LEU A 113 -0.46 -9.47 -5.02
CA LEU A 113 -1.25 -10.22 -4.04
C LEU A 113 -0.69 -11.64 -3.83
N ILE A 114 -0.45 -12.39 -4.92
CA ILE A 114 0.08 -13.75 -4.84
C ILE A 114 1.44 -13.74 -4.14
N GLY A 115 2.36 -12.87 -4.56
CA GLY A 115 3.68 -12.74 -3.95
C GLY A 115 3.61 -12.40 -2.47
N SER A 116 2.71 -11.50 -2.08
CA SER A 116 2.55 -11.12 -0.67
C SER A 116 2.02 -12.26 0.20
N PHE A 117 1.07 -13.06 -0.30
CA PHE A 117 0.59 -14.26 0.40
C PHE A 117 1.67 -15.34 0.51
N LEU A 118 2.49 -15.51 -0.53
CA LEU A 118 3.61 -16.46 -0.50
C LEU A 118 4.67 -16.03 0.52
N VAL A 119 5.05 -14.74 0.55
CA VAL A 119 6.00 -14.21 1.53
C VAL A 119 5.46 -14.39 2.94
N THR A 120 4.22 -13.99 3.21
CA THR A 120 3.66 -14.10 4.57
C THR A 120 3.51 -15.54 5.02
N GLY A 121 3.10 -16.45 4.12
CA GLY A 121 3.07 -17.88 4.38
C GLY A 121 4.45 -18.45 4.69
N ALA A 122 5.45 -18.13 3.86
CA ALA A 122 6.82 -18.59 4.03
C ALA A 122 7.44 -18.14 5.36
N THR A 123 7.06 -16.98 5.89
CA THR A 123 7.62 -16.45 7.14
C THR A 123 6.87 -16.90 8.39
N ASN A 124 5.56 -17.09 8.32
CA ASN A 124 4.73 -17.38 9.49
C ASN A 124 4.43 -18.88 9.70
N ILE A 125 4.33 -19.67 8.62
CA ILE A 125 4.08 -21.11 8.74
C ILE A 125 5.20 -21.82 9.53
N PRO A 126 6.50 -21.54 9.31
CA PRO A 126 7.55 -22.15 10.11
C PRO A 126 7.45 -21.86 11.61
N ALA A 127 7.05 -20.63 11.99
CA ALA A 127 6.89 -20.26 13.40
C ALA A 127 5.74 -21.03 14.07
N VAL A 128 4.63 -21.22 13.36
CA VAL A 128 3.50 -22.06 13.83
C VAL A 128 3.92 -23.52 13.93
N ALA A 129 4.54 -24.06 12.88
CA ALA A 129 4.98 -25.46 12.83
C ALA A 129 6.00 -25.80 13.94
N ALA A 130 6.85 -24.82 14.30
CA ALA A 130 7.80 -24.95 15.40
C ALA A 130 7.20 -24.68 16.80
N GLY A 131 5.88 -24.46 16.90
CA GLY A 131 5.20 -24.22 18.17
C GLY A 131 5.62 -22.93 18.89
N GLN A 132 6.14 -21.94 18.14
CA GLN A 132 6.70 -20.71 18.72
C GLN A 132 5.66 -19.62 18.94
N LEU A 133 4.47 -19.75 18.35
CA LEU A 133 3.35 -18.83 18.55
C LEU A 133 2.41 -19.35 19.63
N GLY A 134 2.03 -18.49 20.58
CA GLY A 134 1.15 -18.85 21.68
C GLY A 134 0.97 -17.74 22.69
N TYR A 135 0.55 -18.11 23.90
CA TYR A 135 0.35 -17.16 24.99
C TYR A 135 1.68 -16.77 25.62
N ASP A 136 1.94 -15.47 25.73
CA ASP A 136 3.11 -14.94 26.41
C ASP A 136 2.73 -14.52 27.84
N PRO A 137 3.20 -15.25 28.89
CA PRO A 137 2.84 -14.95 30.27
C PRO A 137 3.43 -13.63 30.78
N VAL A 138 4.48 -13.10 30.14
CA VAL A 138 5.14 -11.85 30.57
C VAL A 138 4.26 -10.65 30.21
N PHE A 139 3.71 -10.65 29.00
CA PHE A 139 2.92 -9.53 28.48
C PHE A 139 1.41 -9.78 28.56
N GLY A 140 0.98 -11.00 28.85
CA GLY A 140 -0.43 -11.37 28.92
C GLY A 140 -1.15 -11.29 27.58
N ILE A 141 -0.43 -11.48 26.47
CA ILE A 141 -0.95 -11.39 25.10
C ILE A 141 -0.59 -12.63 24.27
N CYS A 142 -1.31 -12.83 23.17
CA CYS A 142 -1.00 -13.87 22.21
C CYS A 142 0.09 -13.41 21.24
N TRP A 143 1.30 -13.94 21.38
CA TRP A 143 2.47 -13.56 20.61
C TRP A 143 3.45 -14.74 20.46
N TYR A 144 4.76 -14.53 20.67
CA TYR A 144 5.75 -15.61 20.73
C TYR A 144 5.81 -16.23 22.13
N ASN A 145 5.50 -17.52 22.22
CA ASN A 145 5.53 -18.31 23.45
C ASN A 145 6.90 -18.98 23.59
N ASN A 146 7.89 -18.22 24.04
CA ASN A 146 9.20 -18.77 24.37
C ASN A 146 9.74 -18.10 25.62
N SER A 147 10.19 -18.91 26.58
CA SER A 147 10.77 -18.45 27.84
C SER A 147 12.20 -17.93 27.67
N ASP A 148 12.94 -18.43 26.66
CA ASP A 148 14.27 -17.93 26.33
C ASP A 148 14.18 -16.68 25.46
N PRO A 149 14.61 -15.49 25.95
CA PRO A 149 14.56 -14.25 25.18
C PRO A 149 15.42 -14.32 23.91
N ALA A 150 16.52 -15.08 23.91
CA ALA A 150 17.37 -15.21 22.74
C ALA A 150 16.69 -16.01 21.62
N MET A 151 16.03 -17.12 21.98
CA MET A 151 15.26 -17.91 21.01
C MET A 151 14.03 -17.15 20.52
N LYS A 152 13.33 -16.44 21.40
CA LYS A 152 12.23 -15.52 21.04
C LYS A 152 12.68 -14.47 20.02
N LEU A 153 13.82 -13.82 20.26
CA LEU A 153 14.39 -12.82 19.36
C LEU A 153 14.72 -13.40 17.99
N ARG A 154 15.32 -14.59 17.92
CA ARG A 154 15.65 -15.25 16.64
C ARG A 154 14.41 -15.50 15.80
N TRP A 155 13.34 -16.02 16.43
CA TRP A 155 12.08 -16.25 15.73
C TRP A 155 11.46 -14.94 15.26
N MET A 156 11.36 -13.95 16.14
CA MET A 156 10.83 -12.63 15.81
C MET A 156 11.61 -11.95 14.67
N LEU A 157 12.93 -12.09 14.66
CA LEU A 157 13.80 -11.57 13.61
C LEU A 157 13.54 -12.27 12.27
N GLY A 158 13.46 -13.60 12.26
CA GLY A 158 13.32 -14.40 11.05
C GLY A 158 11.92 -14.36 10.41
N SER A 159 10.86 -14.27 11.22
CA SER A 159 9.47 -14.27 10.73
C SER A 159 8.96 -12.86 10.38
N GLN A 160 9.43 -11.82 11.09
CA GLN A 160 8.85 -10.48 11.03
C GLN A 160 9.90 -9.38 10.80
N LEU A 161 10.81 -9.12 11.74
CA LEU A 161 11.61 -7.88 11.72
C LEU A 161 12.50 -7.77 10.48
N PHE A 162 13.17 -8.85 10.08
CA PHE A 162 14.02 -8.86 8.89
C PHE A 162 13.24 -8.44 7.65
N TRP A 163 12.04 -8.99 7.46
CA TRP A 163 11.18 -8.70 6.30
C TRP A 163 10.61 -7.29 6.33
N LEU A 164 10.20 -6.80 7.50
CA LEU A 164 9.74 -5.41 7.66
C LEU A 164 10.85 -4.42 7.31
N LEU A 165 12.07 -4.64 7.81
CA LEU A 165 13.22 -3.79 7.50
C LEU A 165 13.60 -3.87 6.02
N PHE A 166 13.59 -5.07 5.43
CA PHE A 166 13.88 -5.26 4.01
C PHE A 166 12.87 -4.51 3.11
N MET A 167 11.58 -4.65 3.39
CA MET A 167 10.53 -3.95 2.62
C MET A 167 10.62 -2.44 2.82
N SER A 168 10.75 -1.99 4.07
CA SER A 168 10.86 -0.56 4.41
C SER A 168 12.09 0.11 3.80
N THR A 169 13.24 -0.55 3.78
CA THR A 169 14.46 -0.03 3.14
C THR A 169 14.29 0.04 1.63
N SER A 170 13.69 -0.98 1.03
CA SER A 170 13.41 -1.00 -0.41
C SER A 170 12.41 0.08 -0.83
N GLU A 171 11.39 0.38 -0.01
CA GLU A 171 10.48 1.51 -0.21
C GLU A 171 11.22 2.85 -0.28
N VAL A 172 12.17 3.09 0.63
CA VAL A 172 13.00 4.30 0.62
C VAL A 172 13.82 4.39 -0.66
N VAL A 173 14.44 3.28 -1.08
CA VAL A 173 15.23 3.24 -2.32
C VAL A 173 14.35 3.57 -3.53
N PHE A 174 13.17 2.96 -3.65
CA PHE A 174 12.24 3.22 -4.75
C PHE A 174 11.72 4.67 -4.73
N PHE A 175 11.43 5.21 -3.55
CA PHE A 175 11.04 6.61 -3.41
C PHE A 175 12.16 7.55 -3.85
N LEU A 176 13.42 7.30 -3.46
CA LEU A 176 14.56 8.10 -3.88
C LEU A 176 14.77 8.03 -5.40
N VAL A 177 14.66 6.85 -6.01
CA VAL A 177 14.74 6.67 -7.46
C VAL A 177 13.64 7.47 -8.17
N LEU A 178 12.40 7.41 -7.68
CA LEU A 178 11.28 8.18 -8.21
C LEU A 178 11.51 9.68 -8.12
N VAL A 179 11.97 10.19 -6.97
CA VAL A 179 12.27 11.62 -6.80
C VAL A 179 13.38 12.07 -7.75
N CYS A 180 14.47 11.31 -7.84
CA CYS A 180 15.57 11.58 -8.77
C CYS A 180 15.11 11.59 -10.23
N PHE A 181 14.30 10.61 -10.63
CA PHE A 181 13.70 10.54 -11.96
C PHE A 181 12.84 11.77 -12.26
N MET A 182 11.97 12.16 -11.32
CA MET A 182 11.11 13.33 -11.46
C MET A 182 11.88 14.64 -11.56
N ILE A 183 12.94 14.82 -10.75
CA ILE A 183 13.80 16.00 -10.82
C ILE A 183 14.49 16.07 -12.18
N ARG A 184 15.02 14.95 -12.68
CA ARG A 184 15.66 14.88 -13.99
C ARG A 184 14.68 15.17 -15.12
N HIS A 185 13.47 14.61 -15.04
CA HIS A 185 12.41 14.85 -16.02
C HIS A 185 11.99 16.33 -16.02
N GLN A 186 11.79 16.95 -14.85
CA GLN A 186 11.45 18.36 -14.73
C GLN A 186 12.54 19.28 -15.31
N ARG A 187 13.83 18.96 -15.10
CA ARG A 187 14.93 19.72 -15.70
C ARG A 187 14.94 19.63 -17.22
N ARG A 188 14.70 18.43 -17.78
CA ARG A 188 14.62 18.22 -19.23
C ARG A 188 13.46 18.99 -19.85
N THR A 189 12.27 18.94 -19.26
CA THR A 189 11.10 19.67 -19.79
C THR A 189 11.24 21.19 -19.63
N ALA A 190 11.87 21.67 -18.56
CA ALA A 190 12.14 23.10 -18.38
C ALA A 190 13.06 23.66 -19.49
N HIS A 191 14.11 22.93 -19.88
CA HIS A 191 15.01 23.33 -20.97
C HIS A 191 14.30 23.39 -22.34
N VAL A 192 13.37 22.48 -22.61
CA VAL A 192 12.60 22.50 -23.86
C VAL A 192 11.67 23.72 -23.90
N HIS A 193 10.98 24.02 -22.79
CA HIS A 193 10.11 25.20 -22.73
C HIS A 193 10.85 26.53 -22.84
N SER A 194 12.07 26.65 -22.30
CA SER A 194 12.86 27.88 -22.44
C SER A 194 13.25 28.17 -23.89
N ASN A 195 13.48 27.14 -24.70
CA ASN A 195 13.87 27.30 -26.11
C ASN A 195 12.69 27.67 -27.02
N VAL A 196 11.47 27.23 -26.69
CA VAL A 196 10.26 27.54 -27.47
C VAL A 196 9.74 28.95 -27.17
N SER A 197 9.95 29.44 -25.94
CA SER A 197 9.41 30.74 -25.50
C SER A 197 10.05 31.96 -26.18
N THR A 198 11.20 31.79 -26.84
CA THR A 198 11.87 32.88 -27.59
C THR A 198 11.22 33.16 -28.95
N MET A 199 10.37 32.28 -29.49
CA MET A 199 9.74 32.48 -30.81
C MET A 199 8.27 32.93 -30.77
N SER A 200 7.59 32.91 -29.62
CA SER A 200 6.17 33.33 -29.52
C SER A 200 5.99 34.66 -28.77
N LEU A 201 6.36 35.77 -29.39
CA LEU A 201 6.20 37.14 -28.83
C LEU A 201 4.72 37.63 -28.85
N HIS A 202 3.77 36.84 -29.35
CA HIS A 202 2.38 37.26 -29.42
C HIS A 202 1.40 36.20 -28.90
N ARG A 203 0.81 36.55 -27.75
CA ARG A 203 -0.56 36.24 -27.29
C ARG A 203 -0.73 35.02 -26.36
N GLY A 204 -0.81 35.32 -25.05
CA GLY A 204 -1.69 34.59 -24.12
C GLY A 204 -1.05 34.10 -22.82
N PRO A 205 -1.44 34.63 -21.64
CA PRO A 205 -0.98 34.14 -20.36
C PRO A 205 -1.80 32.92 -19.91
N SER A 206 -1.19 31.74 -19.86
CA SER A 206 -1.47 30.80 -18.76
C SER A 206 -0.36 29.75 -18.58
N PRO A 207 0.73 30.10 -17.88
CA PRO A 207 1.71 29.13 -17.42
C PRO A 207 1.13 28.37 -16.21
N ALA A 208 0.27 27.37 -16.44
CA ALA A 208 -0.47 26.68 -15.36
C ALA A 208 -0.25 25.15 -15.17
N PRO A 209 0.37 24.34 -16.05
CA PRO A 209 0.35 22.88 -15.84
C PRO A 209 1.44 22.33 -14.89
N ILE A 210 2.61 22.97 -14.75
CA ILE A 210 3.78 22.36 -14.08
C ILE A 210 3.65 22.31 -12.54
N VAL A 211 3.04 23.32 -11.92
CA VAL A 211 2.92 23.40 -10.45
C VAL A 211 1.98 22.32 -9.89
N GLN A 212 0.99 21.87 -10.67
CA GLN A 212 -0.01 20.90 -10.22
C GLN A 212 0.55 19.48 -10.04
N TYR A 213 1.56 19.09 -10.83
CA TYR A 213 2.15 17.75 -10.76
C TYR A 213 2.95 17.51 -9.48
N ARG A 214 3.65 18.53 -8.96
CA ARG A 214 4.46 18.43 -7.73
C ARG A 214 3.62 18.04 -6.52
N GLY A 215 2.46 18.67 -6.34
CA GLY A 215 1.55 18.37 -5.24
C GLY A 215 0.98 16.95 -5.31
N MET A 216 0.70 16.45 -6.52
CA MET A 216 0.21 15.09 -6.71
C MET A 216 1.29 14.06 -6.36
N ILE A 217 2.52 14.27 -6.83
CA ILE A 217 3.63 13.33 -6.64
C ILE A 217 4.09 13.29 -5.18
N LEU A 218 4.20 14.44 -4.50
CA LEU A 218 4.60 14.48 -3.10
C LEU A 218 3.56 13.77 -2.21
N ARG A 219 2.27 13.89 -2.53
CA ARG A 219 1.21 13.15 -1.84
C ARG A 219 1.30 11.65 -2.10
N ILE A 220 1.62 11.24 -3.33
CA ILE A 220 1.81 9.84 -3.69
C ILE A 220 3.07 9.24 -3.04
N GLY A 221 4.12 10.05 -2.86
CA GLY A 221 5.34 9.67 -2.15
C GLY A 221 5.23 9.70 -0.63
N LEU A 222 4.14 10.26 -0.08
CA LEU A 222 3.92 10.30 1.37
C LEU A 222 3.57 8.92 1.95
N TYR A 223 2.94 8.05 1.15
CA TYR A 223 2.55 6.70 1.63
C TYR A 223 3.76 5.84 1.99
N PRO A 224 4.78 5.68 1.12
CA PRO A 224 5.97 4.90 1.47
C PRO A 224 6.76 5.51 2.63
N LEU A 225 6.89 6.84 2.69
CA LEU A 225 7.60 7.50 3.79
C LEU A 225 6.92 7.29 5.14
N LEU A 226 5.60 7.41 5.19
CA LEU A 226 4.86 7.16 6.42
C LEU A 226 4.90 5.67 6.80
N SER A 227 4.75 4.77 5.82
CA SER A 227 4.85 3.33 6.06
C SER A 227 6.22 2.94 6.60
N CYS A 228 7.28 3.39 5.94
CA CYS A 228 8.66 3.25 6.38
C CYS A 228 8.85 3.71 7.83
N SER A 229 8.42 4.92 8.15
CA SER A 229 8.53 5.48 9.51
C SER A 229 7.81 4.60 10.54
N LEU A 230 6.60 4.13 10.23
CA LEU A 230 5.82 3.29 11.13
C LEU A 230 6.37 1.86 11.25
N ASN A 231 6.97 1.31 10.20
CA ASN A 231 7.61 0.00 10.22
C ASN A 231 8.91 0.04 11.04
N PHE A 232 9.73 1.09 10.88
CA PHE A 232 10.91 1.31 11.71
C PHE A 232 10.55 1.50 13.19
N LEU A 233 9.56 2.34 13.49
CA LEU A 233 9.08 2.52 14.86
C LEU A 233 8.56 1.21 15.46
N GLY A 234 7.86 0.39 14.66
CA GLY A 234 7.45 -0.95 15.07
C GLY A 234 8.62 -1.85 15.41
N CYS A 235 9.63 -1.93 14.53
CA CYS A 235 10.82 -2.74 14.76
C CYS A 235 11.61 -2.29 16.00
N ILE A 236 11.77 -0.98 16.20
CA ILE A 236 12.41 -0.42 17.39
C ILE A 236 11.61 -0.80 18.65
N SER A 237 10.27 -0.68 18.60
CA SER A 237 9.40 -1.05 19.72
C SER A 237 9.51 -2.54 20.05
N ASP A 238 9.56 -3.41 19.03
CA ASP A 238 9.69 -4.85 19.21
C ASP A 238 11.05 -5.23 19.81
N LEU A 239 12.14 -4.64 19.31
CA LEU A 239 13.48 -4.86 19.87
C LEU A 239 13.59 -4.37 21.31
N TYR A 240 13.00 -3.21 21.59
CA TYR A 240 12.97 -2.63 22.92
C TYR A 240 12.18 -3.52 23.90
N LEU A 241 11.02 -4.04 23.47
CA LEU A 241 10.19 -4.95 24.24
C LEU A 241 10.90 -6.28 24.58
N VAL A 242 11.75 -6.77 23.68
CA VAL A 242 12.54 -7.99 23.94
C VAL A 242 13.67 -7.72 24.94
N ASN A 243 14.28 -6.54 24.90
CA ASN A 243 15.40 -6.20 25.77
C ASN A 243 14.97 -5.81 27.19
N ASN A 244 13.78 -5.22 27.33
CA ASN A 244 13.30 -4.69 28.59
C ASN A 244 11.98 -5.36 28.99
N THR A 245 11.99 -6.06 30.11
CA THR A 245 10.83 -6.79 30.63
C THR A 245 9.91 -5.93 31.52
N ALA A 246 10.09 -4.60 31.54
CA ALA A 246 9.35 -3.72 32.44
C ALA A 246 7.92 -3.43 31.92
N ASN A 247 6.92 -3.64 32.78
CA ASN A 247 5.49 -3.54 32.44
C ASN A 247 5.05 -2.19 31.85
N THR A 248 5.70 -1.09 32.20
CA THR A 248 5.37 0.25 31.71
C THR A 248 5.60 0.45 30.20
N GLU A 249 6.38 -0.41 29.57
CA GLU A 249 6.86 -0.21 28.20
C GLU A 249 5.93 -0.86 27.15
N THR A 250 5.13 -1.84 27.58
CA THR A 250 4.10 -2.49 26.75
C THR A 250 3.08 -1.49 26.18
N GLY A 251 2.74 -0.46 26.95
CA GLY A 251 1.79 0.58 26.55
C GLY A 251 2.27 1.41 25.36
N ILE A 252 3.58 1.71 25.28
CA ILE A 252 4.15 2.51 24.19
C ILE A 252 4.12 1.72 22.89
N ALA A 253 4.54 0.45 22.92
CA ALA A 253 4.49 -0.43 21.76
C ALA A 253 3.04 -0.58 21.24
N LEU A 254 2.08 -0.83 22.13
CA LEU A 254 0.67 -0.95 21.77
C LEU A 254 0.12 0.36 21.15
N CYS A 255 0.51 1.51 21.70
CA CYS A 255 0.17 2.82 21.13
C CYS A 255 0.75 2.99 19.71
N ALA A 256 2.00 2.56 19.47
CA ALA A 256 2.60 2.62 18.13
C ALA A 256 1.85 1.74 17.11
N TYR A 257 1.44 0.53 17.52
CA TYR A 257 0.61 -0.35 16.70
C TYR A 257 -0.78 0.23 16.41
N CYS A 258 -1.42 0.88 17.38
CA CYS A 258 -2.71 1.54 17.18
C CYS A 258 -2.60 2.79 16.29
N ALA A 259 -1.54 3.59 16.50
CA ALA A 259 -1.25 4.78 15.71
C ALA A 259 -1.07 4.43 14.24
N ARG A 260 -0.46 3.28 13.93
CA ARG A 260 -0.31 2.79 12.55
C ARG A 260 -1.64 2.71 11.81
N SER A 261 -2.63 2.00 12.36
CA SER A 261 -3.94 1.84 11.72
C SER A 261 -4.68 3.16 11.56
N PHE A 262 -4.58 4.05 12.56
CA PHE A 262 -5.18 5.38 12.51
C PHE A 262 -4.54 6.24 11.40
N LEU A 263 -3.21 6.30 11.34
CA LEU A 263 -2.48 7.08 10.35
C LEU A 263 -2.75 6.60 8.92
N TYR A 264 -2.83 5.28 8.71
CA TYR A 264 -3.21 4.73 7.41
C TYR A 264 -4.66 5.05 7.03
N ALA A 265 -5.58 5.06 8.00
CA ALA A 265 -6.96 5.50 7.76
C ALA A 265 -7.02 6.99 7.36
N CYS A 266 -6.24 7.86 8.02
CA CYS A 266 -6.11 9.26 7.65
C CYS A 266 -5.53 9.41 6.24
N LEU A 267 -4.48 8.67 5.89
CA LEU A 267 -3.90 8.68 4.55
C LEU A 267 -4.90 8.25 3.47
N ALA A 268 -5.70 7.21 3.74
CA ALA A 268 -6.74 6.76 2.83
C ALA A 268 -7.84 7.80 2.66
N ALA A 269 -8.27 8.46 3.75
CA ALA A 269 -9.26 9.53 3.72
C ALA A 269 -8.76 10.78 2.98
N MET A 270 -7.46 11.05 3.00
CA MET A 270 -6.83 12.17 2.29
C MET A 270 -6.45 11.84 0.84
N ASP A 271 -6.65 10.60 0.38
CA ASP A 271 -6.30 10.22 -0.98
C ASP A 271 -7.14 11.00 -2.01
N PRO A 272 -6.53 11.61 -3.05
CA PRO A 272 -7.26 12.37 -4.05
C PRO A 272 -8.34 11.58 -4.79
N SER A 273 -8.14 10.28 -5.03
CA SER A 273 -9.14 9.42 -5.65
C SER A 273 -10.36 9.26 -4.74
N PHE A 274 -10.14 9.10 -3.44
CA PHE A 274 -11.22 9.03 -2.46
C PHE A 274 -11.99 10.35 -2.36
N LEU A 275 -11.27 11.48 -2.23
CA LEU A 275 -11.90 12.81 -2.18
C LEU A 275 -12.71 13.13 -3.45
N ARG A 276 -12.21 12.73 -4.63
CA ARG A 276 -12.95 12.87 -5.91
C ARG A 276 -14.19 11.97 -5.95
N ALA A 277 -14.08 10.73 -5.48
CA ALA A 277 -15.19 9.78 -5.42
C ALA A 277 -16.31 10.27 -4.48
N VAL A 278 -15.95 10.81 -3.32
CA VAL A 278 -16.89 11.43 -2.38
C VAL A 278 -17.48 12.73 -2.94
N GLY A 279 -16.66 13.54 -3.61
CA GLY A 279 -17.12 14.76 -4.28
C GLY A 279 -18.15 14.48 -5.39
N ALA A 280 -17.95 13.40 -6.16
CA ALA A 280 -18.91 12.95 -7.18
C ALA A 280 -20.25 12.53 -6.55
N LEU A 281 -20.22 11.92 -5.37
CA LEU A 281 -21.43 11.49 -4.65
C LEU A 281 -22.24 12.67 -4.08
N ARG A 282 -21.58 13.77 -3.72
CA ARG A 282 -22.25 14.97 -3.16
C ARG A 282 -22.92 15.84 -4.21
N ARG A 283 -22.65 15.64 -5.51
CA ARG A 283 -23.32 16.40 -6.56
C ARG A 283 -24.80 16.01 -6.56
N PRO A 284 -25.72 16.97 -6.34
CA PRO A 284 -27.13 16.66 -6.20
C PRO A 284 -27.63 15.95 -7.46
N ILE A 285 -28.27 14.80 -7.26
CA ILE A 285 -28.88 13.94 -8.30
C ILE A 285 -29.90 14.73 -9.15
N GLY A 286 -30.33 15.91 -8.69
CA GLY A 286 -31.31 16.78 -9.36
C GLY A 286 -30.80 17.67 -10.49
N GLU A 287 -29.48 17.80 -10.73
CA GLU A 287 -28.96 18.49 -11.93
C GLU A 287 -28.62 17.50 -13.07
N LEU A 288 -29.47 16.49 -13.31
CA LEU A 288 -29.57 15.93 -14.65
C LEU A 288 -30.05 17.06 -15.56
N SER A 289 -29.09 17.78 -16.16
CA SER A 289 -29.36 18.84 -17.14
C SER A 289 -30.27 18.25 -18.23
N PRO A 290 -31.54 18.65 -18.32
CA PRO A 290 -32.41 18.26 -19.42
C PRO A 290 -32.04 19.16 -20.59
N THR A 291 -30.90 18.90 -21.25
CA THR A 291 -30.46 19.78 -22.35
C THR A 291 -29.55 19.07 -23.33
N SER A 292 -30.13 18.11 -24.04
CA SER A 292 -29.90 17.97 -25.48
C SER A 292 -31.02 17.11 -26.07
N LEU A 293 -32.28 17.54 -25.87
CA LEU A 293 -33.29 17.27 -26.87
C LEU A 293 -32.86 18.07 -28.10
N THR A 294 -32.39 17.33 -29.08
CA THR A 294 -32.08 17.72 -30.43
C THR A 294 -33.17 18.66 -30.93
N SER A 295 -32.87 19.95 -30.97
CA SER A 295 -33.55 20.87 -31.87
C SER A 295 -33.18 20.38 -33.27
N ILE A 296 -34.07 19.58 -33.87
CA ILE A 296 -34.13 19.36 -35.31
C ILE A 296 -34.61 20.70 -35.88
N GLY A 297 -33.67 21.63 -35.98
CA GLY A 297 -33.84 22.93 -36.62
C GLY A 297 -33.20 22.88 -37.98
N THR A 298 -33.96 22.43 -38.98
CA THR A 298 -33.74 22.80 -40.38
C THR A 298 -33.77 24.32 -40.49
N GLY A 299 -32.61 24.94 -40.67
CA GLY A 299 -32.44 26.37 -40.79
C GLY A 299 -31.66 26.73 -42.04
N THR A 300 -32.39 27.09 -43.09
CA THR A 300 -31.91 27.86 -44.23
C THR A 300 -31.34 29.19 -43.74
N GLN A 301 -30.22 29.59 -44.32
CA GLN A 301 -29.44 30.78 -43.98
C GLN A 301 -30.25 32.08 -44.13
N THR A 302 -30.14 32.97 -43.16
CA THR A 302 -30.10 34.42 -43.44
C THR A 302 -29.37 35.18 -42.34
N THR A 303 -28.36 35.91 -42.79
CA THR A 303 -27.54 36.91 -42.11
C THR A 303 -28.34 38.04 -41.48
N SER A 304 -27.99 38.42 -40.25
CA SER A 304 -27.92 39.83 -39.85
C SER A 304 -27.07 40.02 -38.60
N MET A 305 -26.39 41.16 -38.58
CA MET A 305 -25.38 41.60 -37.62
C MET A 305 -25.99 42.22 -36.35
N LEU A 306 -25.11 42.36 -35.34
CA LEU A 306 -25.12 43.32 -34.23
C LEU A 306 -26.17 43.13 -33.12
N SER A 307 -25.70 42.72 -31.95
CA SER A 307 -25.99 43.42 -30.70
C SER A 307 -25.03 43.01 -29.60
N ALA A 308 -24.29 43.99 -29.08
CA ALA A 308 -23.48 43.88 -27.89
C ALA A 308 -24.39 43.84 -26.66
N SER A 309 -24.34 42.77 -25.88
CA SER A 309 -24.97 42.72 -24.56
C SER A 309 -24.02 42.07 -23.56
N SER A 310 -23.46 42.94 -22.72
CA SER A 310 -22.71 42.62 -21.51
C SER A 310 -23.57 41.76 -20.58
N ARG A 311 -23.17 40.50 -20.34
CA ARG A 311 -23.83 39.66 -19.35
C ARG A 311 -22.84 38.72 -18.64
N HIS A 312 -22.71 38.98 -17.34
CA HIS A 312 -22.26 38.12 -16.24
C HIS A 312 -21.34 36.93 -16.56
N LYS A 313 -20.06 37.08 -16.21
CA LYS A 313 -19.15 35.98 -15.89
C LYS A 313 -19.69 35.22 -14.66
N ARG A 314 -20.46 34.16 -14.90
CA ARG A 314 -20.61 33.08 -13.92
C ARG A 314 -19.29 32.34 -13.84
N PHE A 315 -18.88 32.12 -12.60
CA PHE A 315 -17.78 31.28 -12.17
C PHE A 315 -17.97 29.88 -12.77
N SER A 316 -17.26 29.61 -13.87
CA SER A 316 -17.16 28.28 -14.46
C SER A 316 -16.29 27.46 -13.52
N THR A 317 -16.95 26.65 -12.69
CA THR A 317 -16.33 25.58 -11.92
C THR A 317 -15.58 24.70 -12.90
N GLY A 318 -14.25 24.81 -12.85
CA GLY A 318 -13.35 24.13 -13.75
C GLY A 318 -13.72 22.66 -13.89
N THR A 319 -14.13 22.30 -15.10
CA THR A 319 -13.98 20.96 -15.65
C THR A 319 -12.48 20.66 -15.59
N GLN A 320 -12.02 20.15 -14.44
CA GLN A 320 -10.71 19.51 -14.37
C GLN A 320 -10.81 18.39 -15.37
N ALA A 321 -10.14 18.58 -16.51
CA ALA A 321 -9.82 17.52 -17.43
C ALA A 321 -9.40 16.34 -16.57
N LEU A 322 -10.21 15.29 -16.60
CA LEU A 322 -9.73 13.95 -16.35
C LEU A 322 -8.68 13.77 -17.43
N VAL A 323 -7.46 14.22 -17.14
CA VAL A 323 -6.28 13.86 -17.90
C VAL A 323 -6.16 12.39 -17.60
N HIS A 324 -6.92 11.61 -18.37
CA HIS A 324 -6.47 10.32 -18.83
C HIS A 324 -5.13 10.66 -19.46
N VAL A 325 -4.07 10.67 -18.64
CA VAL A 325 -2.71 10.51 -19.12
C VAL A 325 -2.68 9.04 -19.54
N GLU A 326 -3.46 8.71 -20.56
CA GLU A 326 -2.93 7.90 -21.62
C GLU A 326 -1.67 8.67 -22.00
N LEU A 327 -0.52 8.18 -21.54
CA LEU A 327 0.74 8.47 -22.20
C LEU A 327 0.52 8.00 -23.64
N GLN A 328 -0.16 8.81 -24.45
CA GLN A 328 0.02 8.78 -25.88
C GLN A 328 1.48 9.14 -26.03
N HIS A 329 2.27 8.09 -26.14
CA HIS A 329 3.59 8.11 -26.69
C HIS A 329 3.45 8.96 -27.96
N VAL A 330 3.93 10.20 -27.91
CA VAL A 330 4.27 10.92 -29.12
C VAL A 330 5.43 10.11 -29.66
N VAL A 331 5.10 9.10 -30.47
CA VAL A 331 6.04 8.54 -31.42
C VAL A 331 6.30 9.71 -32.34
N ASP A 332 7.42 10.39 -32.11
CA ASP A 332 7.96 11.34 -33.06
C ASP A 332 8.10 10.56 -34.37
N GLY A 333 7.12 10.73 -35.25
CA GLY A 333 7.19 10.21 -36.60
C GLY A 333 8.43 10.83 -37.26
N PRO A 334 9.20 10.06 -38.05
CA PRO A 334 10.39 10.59 -38.69
C PRO A 334 9.98 11.74 -39.59
N GLN A 335 10.34 12.95 -39.17
CA GLN A 335 10.29 14.12 -40.01
C GLN A 335 11.35 13.89 -41.09
N GLY A 336 10.89 13.50 -42.28
CA GLY A 336 11.73 13.51 -43.46
C GLY A 336 12.22 14.93 -43.69
N ASP A 337 13.54 15.12 -43.73
CA ASP A 337 14.15 15.53 -44.98
C ASP A 337 15.67 15.37 -44.97
N THR A 338 16.14 14.78 -46.07
CA THR A 338 17.43 14.99 -46.75
C THR A 338 18.76 14.87 -45.98
N GLY A 339 19.50 13.81 -46.33
CA GLY A 339 20.91 13.97 -46.70
C GLY A 339 21.94 13.42 -45.72
N LEU A 340 22.51 12.27 -46.09
CA LEU A 340 23.83 11.73 -45.72
C LEU A 340 24.30 11.97 -44.27
N GLU A 341 24.21 10.93 -43.44
CA GLU A 341 25.39 10.23 -42.91
C GLU A 341 24.94 8.97 -42.15
N GLU A 342 25.59 7.85 -42.47
CA GLU A 342 25.39 6.54 -41.88
C GLU A 342 26.01 6.50 -40.47
N PRO A 343 25.30 5.94 -39.47
CA PRO A 343 26.01 4.99 -38.62
C PRO A 343 25.16 3.79 -38.15
N LEU A 344 25.78 2.61 -38.32
CA LEU A 344 25.80 1.45 -37.43
C LEU A 344 24.51 1.08 -36.67
N SER A 345 23.76 0.15 -37.25
CA SER A 345 22.63 -0.54 -36.63
C SER A 345 23.07 -1.45 -35.47
N VAL A 346 22.70 -1.10 -34.24
CA VAL A 346 22.58 -2.06 -33.13
C VAL A 346 21.12 -2.50 -33.06
N ASP A 347 20.86 -3.65 -33.67
CA ASP A 347 19.55 -4.32 -33.67
C ASP A 347 19.24 -4.82 -32.25
N THR A 348 18.36 -4.11 -31.55
CA THR A 348 17.76 -4.60 -30.30
C THR A 348 16.27 -4.84 -30.51
N ARG A 349 15.94 -5.74 -31.44
CA ARG A 349 14.63 -6.41 -31.43
C ARG A 349 14.52 -7.29 -30.19
N MET A 350 13.81 -6.82 -29.18
CA MET A 350 13.26 -7.70 -28.16
C MET A 350 12.18 -8.58 -28.82
N PRO A 351 12.28 -9.92 -28.71
CA PRO A 351 11.30 -10.81 -29.28
C PRO A 351 9.95 -10.65 -28.56
N SER A 352 8.89 -10.49 -29.34
CA SER A 352 7.51 -10.61 -28.88
C SER A 352 7.35 -11.97 -28.20
N ILE A 353 7.00 -11.96 -26.92
CA ILE A 353 6.58 -13.16 -26.19
C ILE A 353 5.23 -13.57 -26.77
N GLU A 354 5.29 -14.39 -27.81
CA GLU A 354 4.16 -15.15 -28.31
C GLU A 354 3.78 -16.14 -27.22
N THR A 355 2.62 -15.89 -26.61
CA THR A 355 2.04 -16.74 -25.58
C THR A 355 1.61 -18.05 -26.25
N ARG A 356 2.55 -18.99 -26.38
CA ARG A 356 2.29 -20.35 -26.81
C ARG A 356 1.44 -21.02 -25.72
N ARG A 357 0.19 -21.29 -26.05
CA ARG A 357 -0.63 -22.30 -25.36
C ARG A 357 0.17 -23.59 -25.34
N ILE A 358 0.61 -24.00 -24.15
CA ILE A 358 1.11 -25.35 -23.93
C ILE A 358 -0.12 -26.16 -23.51
N ASP A 359 -0.62 -26.94 -24.45
CA ASP A 359 -1.54 -28.03 -24.17
C ASP A 359 -0.79 -29.05 -23.30
N LEU A 360 -1.23 -29.18 -22.06
CA LEU A 360 -0.63 -30.09 -21.07
C LEU A 360 -1.22 -31.48 -21.32
N GLU A 361 -0.50 -32.25 -22.13
CA GLU A 361 -0.77 -33.66 -22.35
C GLU A 361 -0.35 -34.51 -21.14
N HIS A 362 -1.12 -35.57 -20.98
CA HIS A 362 -1.15 -36.53 -19.89
C HIS A 362 -0.01 -37.56 -20.00
N GLY A 363 0.70 -37.84 -18.90
CA GLY A 363 1.64 -38.99 -18.82
C GLY A 363 2.37 -39.01 -17.47
N ARG A 364 1.84 -39.71 -16.47
CA ARG A 364 2.11 -41.12 -16.10
C ARG A 364 3.44 -41.31 -15.36
N ALA A 365 3.26 -41.49 -14.04
CA ALA A 365 3.96 -42.39 -13.12
C ALA A 365 5.47 -42.60 -13.29
N GLU A 366 6.22 -42.14 -12.30
CA GLU A 366 7.33 -42.91 -11.75
C GLU A 366 7.34 -42.86 -10.22
N LYS A 367 7.88 -43.94 -9.68
CA LYS A 367 7.71 -44.51 -8.34
C LYS A 367 9.11 -44.53 -7.71
N SER A 368 9.16 -44.59 -6.37
CA SER A 368 10.37 -44.81 -5.54
C SER A 368 11.25 -43.55 -5.41
N THR A 369 11.80 -43.16 -4.26
CA THR A 369 12.26 -43.84 -3.03
C THR A 369 12.26 -42.76 -1.93
N GLY A 370 11.75 -42.99 -0.71
CA GLY A 370 12.44 -43.79 0.29
C GLY A 370 13.63 -43.02 0.92
N VAL A 371 13.37 -42.00 1.75
CA VAL A 371 14.40 -41.40 2.62
C VAL A 371 13.91 -41.48 4.07
N GLN A 372 14.48 -42.44 4.78
CA GLN A 372 14.42 -42.54 6.23
C GLN A 372 15.24 -41.40 6.84
N PHE A 373 14.61 -40.56 7.67
CA PHE A 373 15.33 -39.71 8.61
C PHE A 373 15.35 -40.40 9.96
N ALA A 374 16.56 -40.71 10.41
CA ALA A 374 16.86 -41.42 11.63
C ALA A 374 16.41 -40.64 12.87
N GLU A 375 15.79 -41.37 13.79
CA GLU A 375 15.56 -41.00 15.18
C GLU A 375 16.89 -40.76 15.89
N GLY A 376 17.15 -39.50 16.24
CA GLY A 376 18.16 -39.13 17.23
C GLY A 376 17.54 -39.10 18.62
N VAL A 377 17.48 -40.28 19.26
CA VAL A 377 17.18 -40.43 20.69
C VAL A 377 18.29 -39.75 21.49
N ASN A 378 17.97 -38.65 22.17
CA ASN A 378 18.87 -38.06 23.17
C ASN A 378 18.22 -38.17 24.55
N ASN A 379 18.55 -39.27 25.23
CA ASN A 379 18.36 -39.45 26.66
C ASN A 379 19.32 -38.52 27.40
N GLY A 380 18.83 -37.64 28.26
CA GLY A 380 19.74 -36.86 29.08
C GLY A 380 19.10 -35.81 29.98
N THR A 381 18.91 -36.21 31.23
CA THR A 381 19.02 -35.38 32.44
C THR A 381 17.76 -34.65 32.92
N LYS A 382 17.19 -35.28 33.96
CA LYS A 382 16.16 -34.81 34.89
C LYS A 382 16.82 -33.88 35.94
N PRO A 383 16.42 -32.62 36.10
CA PRO A 383 16.75 -31.86 37.30
C PRO A 383 15.69 -32.06 38.38
N GLU A 384 16.18 -32.18 39.61
CA GLU A 384 15.45 -32.29 40.86
C GLU A 384 14.31 -31.29 41.02
N VAL A 385 13.19 -31.83 41.49
CA VAL A 385 12.10 -31.09 42.13
C VAL A 385 12.61 -30.60 43.48
N ASN A 386 12.99 -29.32 43.55
CA ASN A 386 13.22 -28.67 44.84
C ASN A 386 11.89 -28.08 45.32
N LYS A 387 11.27 -28.82 46.23
CA LYS A 387 10.01 -28.50 46.89
C LYS A 387 10.36 -27.55 48.04
N ASN A 388 10.21 -26.24 47.82
CA ASN A 388 10.24 -25.27 48.90
C ASN A 388 8.86 -24.63 49.05
N ASP A 389 8.28 -24.96 50.19
CA ASP A 389 7.06 -24.44 50.76
C ASP A 389 7.20 -22.94 51.11
N GLY A 390 6.07 -22.24 51.03
CA GLY A 390 5.81 -21.04 51.83
C GLY A 390 6.20 -19.71 51.21
N ILE A 391 5.20 -18.89 50.89
CA ILE A 391 4.70 -17.85 51.81
C ILE A 391 3.56 -17.10 51.12
N GLU A 392 2.41 -17.10 51.79
CA GLU A 392 1.29 -16.20 51.55
C GLU A 392 1.76 -14.74 51.56
N CYS A 393 1.31 -13.95 50.59
CA CYS A 393 1.11 -12.51 50.79
C CYS A 393 -0.25 -12.14 50.22
N GLN A 394 -1.21 -11.97 51.14
CA GLN A 394 -2.40 -11.16 50.93
C GLN A 394 -1.99 -9.73 50.58
N ILE A 395 -2.46 -9.21 49.45
CA ILE A 395 -2.91 -7.82 49.29
C ILE A 395 -4.13 -7.82 48.38
#